data_AF-A0AAU3TFA7-F1
#
_entry.id   AF-A0AAU3TFA7-F1
#
_cell.length_a   1.000
_cell.length_b   1.000
_cell.length_c   1.000
_cell.angle_alpha   90.00
_cell.angle_beta   90.00
_cell.angle_gamma   90.00
#
_symmetry.space_group_name_H-M   'P 1'
#
loop_
_entity.id
_entity.type
_entity.pdbx_description
1 polymer ?
#
loop_
_entity_poly.entity_id
_entity_poly.type
_entity_poly.pdbx_seq_one_letter_code
_entity_poly.pdbx_strand_id
1 'polypeptide(L)'
;MTTRAVQTNETATGAVARSMAASREAGGGAAIGVGPRAGTGIGAGIGIGTGIGTGRRVLRVAALVATLPYLCLKGAWVAGSRIGIPDGSVLLEPGMFFKAANAITMAMDAAVMVLVLVFTRPWGRRVPSWLLTVPVFLATGLLAPIVVAFPAQLLLGAVGLGPDAAAQAAKEPFLDPWVFNVVYGGFIVQAIALAGLFVPYARERWGSRWQGVQGERLPSPTGVVAAAASVSAVIVAAMHLIWAFGGTAGLSASQISQFSPQTGAVYATHGICVLAAGAGAVNLARGGTGQARWALAVAWIGAAEAVGWGLWLLVSTMGVTDPAKEVTTVMVLTYAGQTITGLLAAILLARFLASRRRTG
;
A
#
# COMPACT_ATOMS: atom_id res chain seq x y z
N MET A 1 -12.47 -26.75 -46.38
CA MET A 1 -11.20 -27.04 -45.70
C MET A 1 -10.74 -25.78 -45.00
N THR A 2 -10.79 -25.84 -43.68
CA THR A 2 -10.77 -24.75 -42.70
C THR A 2 -9.33 -24.49 -42.24
N THR A 3 -8.86 -23.25 -42.31
CA THR A 3 -7.61 -22.84 -41.63
C THR A 3 -7.93 -21.67 -40.71
N ARG A 4 -8.22 -22.01 -39.46
CA ARG A 4 -8.52 -21.11 -38.34
C ARG A 4 -7.66 -21.60 -37.18
N ALA A 5 -6.59 -20.86 -36.83
CA ALA A 5 -5.91 -20.89 -35.53
C ALA A 5 -4.57 -20.14 -35.64
N VAL A 6 -4.48 -18.94 -35.06
CA VAL A 6 -3.41 -18.48 -34.14
C VAL A 6 -3.92 -17.14 -33.59
N GLN A 7 -4.70 -17.16 -32.52
CA GLN A 7 -5.08 -15.93 -31.81
C GLN A 7 -5.47 -16.30 -30.39
N THR A 8 -4.51 -16.24 -29.48
CA THR A 8 -4.72 -16.49 -28.05
C THR A 8 -3.73 -15.68 -27.24
N ASN A 9 -4.27 -14.95 -26.26
CA ASN A 9 -3.66 -14.63 -24.96
C ASN A 9 -2.45 -13.68 -24.97
N GLU A 10 -2.37 -12.58 -24.20
CA GLU A 10 -2.47 -12.41 -22.73
C GLU A 10 -2.34 -10.88 -22.43
N THR A 11 -2.62 -10.32 -21.24
CA THR A 11 -1.59 -10.15 -20.17
C THR A 11 -2.04 -9.45 -18.89
N ALA A 12 -1.41 -9.90 -17.80
CA ALA A 12 -1.58 -9.55 -16.40
C ALA A 12 -0.86 -8.33 -15.87
N THR A 13 0.10 -7.78 -16.58
CA THR A 13 1.10 -7.00 -15.85
C THR A 13 0.65 -5.61 -15.48
N GLY A 14 -0.15 -5.00 -16.33
CA GLY A 14 -0.79 -3.79 -15.89
C GLY A 14 -1.98 -4.08 -15.00
N ALA A 15 -2.52 -5.28 -14.81
CA ALA A 15 -3.72 -5.49 -13.96
C ALA A 15 -3.64 -4.84 -12.56
N VAL A 16 -2.47 -4.84 -11.93
CA VAL A 16 -2.33 -4.29 -10.57
C VAL A 16 -1.91 -2.81 -10.57
N ALA A 17 -1.25 -2.33 -11.64
CA ALA A 17 -1.03 -0.90 -11.89
C ALA A 17 -2.25 -0.20 -12.54
N ARG A 18 -3.07 -0.94 -13.27
CA ARG A 18 -4.29 -0.59 -14.03
C ARG A 18 -5.55 -0.73 -13.17
N SER A 19 -5.47 -1.51 -12.08
CA SER A 19 -6.39 -1.45 -10.93
C SER A 19 -6.50 -0.04 -10.32
N MET A 20 -5.62 0.88 -10.71
CA MET A 20 -5.61 2.25 -10.20
C MET A 20 -6.06 3.30 -11.23
N ALA A 21 -6.43 2.98 -12.49
CA ALA A 21 -6.62 4.01 -13.52
C ALA A 21 -8.02 4.08 -14.18
N ALA A 22 -9.06 3.45 -13.62
CA ALA A 22 -10.39 3.37 -14.27
C ALA A 22 -11.57 3.48 -13.29
N SER A 23 -12.07 4.70 -13.03
CA SER A 23 -13.28 4.91 -12.19
C SER A 23 -14.15 6.10 -12.64
N ARG A 24 -15.33 5.79 -13.22
CA ARG A 24 -16.58 6.60 -13.33
C ARG A 24 -17.62 5.73 -14.09
N GLU A 25 -18.94 5.69 -13.85
CA GLU A 25 -19.91 6.60 -13.22
C GLU A 25 -21.07 5.81 -12.55
N ALA A 26 -21.70 6.40 -11.52
CA ALA A 26 -23.17 6.39 -11.30
C ALA A 26 -23.58 7.34 -10.14
N GLY A 27 -24.37 8.37 -10.45
CA GLY A 27 -25.56 8.75 -9.65
C GLY A 27 -25.48 9.90 -8.63
N GLY A 28 -25.84 11.11 -9.09
CA GLY A 28 -27.00 11.92 -8.62
C GLY A 28 -27.32 12.05 -7.13
N GLY A 29 -27.29 13.28 -6.61
CA GLY A 29 -27.47 13.59 -5.19
C GLY A 29 -28.91 13.77 -4.68
N ALA A 30 -29.00 13.95 -3.36
CA ALA A 30 -29.99 14.77 -2.65
C ALA A 30 -29.49 15.03 -1.22
N ALA A 31 -29.54 16.29 -0.81
CA ALA A 31 -29.18 16.77 0.52
C ALA A 31 -30.38 16.83 1.48
N ILE A 32 -30.06 17.07 2.76
CA ILE A 32 -30.82 17.73 3.83
C ILE A 32 -31.12 16.83 5.04
N GLY A 33 -30.69 17.30 6.23
CA GLY A 33 -31.27 16.92 7.51
C GLY A 33 -30.32 16.93 8.71
N VAL A 34 -29.72 18.08 9.07
CA VAL A 34 -29.03 18.26 10.37
C VAL A 34 -30.06 18.62 11.44
N GLY A 35 -30.05 17.90 12.56
CA GLY A 35 -30.71 18.30 13.81
C GLY A 35 -29.79 18.05 15.00
N PRO A 36 -29.54 19.03 15.89
CA PRO A 36 -28.70 18.83 17.07
C PRO A 36 -29.54 18.49 18.30
N ARG A 37 -29.08 17.56 19.14
CA ARG A 37 -29.47 17.54 20.57
C ARG A 37 -28.30 17.17 21.47
N ALA A 38 -28.08 18.06 22.44
CA ALA A 38 -27.20 17.96 23.58
C ALA A 38 -27.75 17.01 24.66
N GLY A 39 -26.89 16.54 25.57
CA GLY A 39 -27.31 15.82 26.77
C GLY A 39 -26.18 15.16 27.55
N THR A 40 -25.58 15.94 28.44
CA THR A 40 -24.90 15.63 29.73
C THR A 40 -25.02 14.23 30.35
N GLY A 41 -23.99 13.80 31.08
CA GLY A 41 -24.17 12.93 32.25
C GLY A 41 -22.97 12.08 32.66
N ILE A 42 -22.30 12.48 33.74
CA ILE A 42 -21.20 11.80 34.44
C ILE A 42 -21.69 10.51 35.12
N GLY A 43 -20.88 9.46 35.10
CA GLY A 43 -21.11 8.25 35.90
C GLY A 43 -19.85 7.39 36.00
N ALA A 44 -19.03 7.65 37.01
CA ALA A 44 -17.95 6.77 37.42
C ALA A 44 -18.54 5.46 37.98
N GLY A 45 -18.18 4.34 37.38
CA GLY A 45 -18.54 3.00 37.84
C GLY A 45 -17.35 2.08 37.71
N ILE A 46 -16.75 1.73 38.84
CA ILE A 46 -15.78 0.64 38.99
C ILE A 46 -16.51 -0.65 38.62
N GLY A 47 -16.14 -1.24 37.49
CA GLY A 47 -16.65 -2.52 37.02
C GLY A 47 -15.50 -3.38 36.52
N ILE A 48 -15.28 -4.51 37.16
CA ILE A 48 -14.38 -5.57 36.71
C ILE A 48 -14.83 -5.99 35.32
N GLY A 49 -14.08 -5.56 34.31
CA GLY A 49 -14.32 -5.90 32.91
C GLY A 49 -12.98 -6.13 32.24
N THR A 50 -12.62 -7.39 32.04
CA THR A 50 -11.53 -7.88 31.18
C THR A 50 -11.82 -7.64 29.68
N GLY A 51 -12.57 -6.56 29.38
CA GLY A 51 -13.08 -6.20 28.08
C GLY A 51 -12.16 -5.23 27.35
N ILE A 52 -12.10 -5.39 26.04
CA ILE A 52 -11.40 -4.47 25.14
C ILE A 52 -12.09 -3.10 25.22
N GLY A 53 -11.35 -2.02 25.49
CA GLY A 53 -11.93 -0.67 25.52
C GLY A 53 -12.71 -0.33 24.23
N THR A 54 -13.81 0.41 24.35
CA THR A 54 -14.80 0.62 23.27
C THR A 54 -14.17 1.01 21.94
N GLY A 55 -13.20 1.93 21.93
CA GLY A 55 -12.49 2.33 20.70
C GLY A 55 -11.72 1.19 20.03
N ARG A 56 -11.03 0.34 20.80
CA ARG A 56 -10.31 -0.83 20.27
C ARG A 56 -11.29 -1.88 19.73
N ARG A 57 -12.49 -1.98 20.30
CA ARG A 57 -13.57 -2.84 19.78
C ARG A 57 -14.09 -2.35 18.44
N VAL A 58 -14.34 -1.04 18.30
CA VAL A 58 -14.78 -0.42 17.04
C VAL A 58 -13.74 -0.62 15.95
N LEU A 59 -12.46 -0.31 16.22
CA LEU A 59 -11.37 -0.49 15.25
C LEU A 59 -11.21 -1.96 14.82
N ARG A 60 -11.37 -2.90 15.76
CA ARG A 60 -11.36 -4.34 15.46
C ARG A 60 -12.48 -4.71 14.48
N VAL A 61 -13.72 -4.30 14.77
CA VAL A 61 -14.87 -4.60 13.91
C VAL A 61 -14.69 -3.93 12.56
N ALA A 62 -14.28 -2.66 12.52
CA ALA A 62 -14.03 -1.93 11.28
C ALA A 62 -13.00 -2.64 10.39
N ALA A 63 -11.86 -3.08 10.95
CA ALA A 63 -10.85 -3.81 10.18
C ALA A 63 -11.37 -5.16 9.64
N LEU A 64 -12.13 -5.90 10.45
CA LEU A 64 -12.69 -7.19 10.03
C LEU A 64 -13.78 -7.01 8.98
N VAL A 65 -14.67 -6.04 9.13
CA VAL A 65 -15.73 -5.78 8.15
C VAL A 65 -15.15 -5.25 6.84
N ALA A 66 -14.15 -4.37 6.90
CA ALA A 66 -13.53 -3.78 5.73
C ALA A 66 -12.76 -4.79 4.85
N THR A 67 -12.31 -5.92 5.42
CA THR A 67 -11.63 -7.00 4.69
C THR A 67 -12.61 -7.98 4.02
N LEU A 68 -13.88 -8.05 4.47
CA LEU A 68 -14.83 -9.03 3.94
C LEU A 68 -15.13 -8.87 2.45
N PRO A 69 -15.37 -7.67 1.89
CA PRO A 69 -15.73 -7.55 0.49
C PRO A 69 -14.65 -8.12 -0.44
N TYR A 70 -13.38 -7.82 -0.18
CA TYR A 70 -12.27 -8.31 -1.00
C TYR A 70 -12.11 -9.84 -0.90
N LEU A 71 -12.17 -10.40 0.31
CA LEU A 71 -12.11 -11.85 0.49
C LEU A 71 -13.30 -12.57 -0.14
N CYS A 72 -14.50 -12.00 -0.06
CA CYS A 72 -15.69 -12.56 -0.71
C CYS A 72 -15.54 -12.54 -2.23
N LEU A 73 -15.04 -11.44 -2.80
CA LEU A 73 -14.77 -11.35 -4.24
C LEU A 73 -13.72 -12.36 -4.69
N LYS A 74 -12.59 -12.45 -3.97
CA LYS A 74 -11.55 -13.46 -4.25
C LYS A 74 -12.07 -14.88 -4.14
N GLY A 75 -12.83 -15.18 -3.09
CA GLY A 75 -13.46 -16.48 -2.89
C GLY A 75 -14.45 -16.82 -4.00
N ALA A 76 -15.27 -15.85 -4.40
CA ALA A 76 -16.20 -16.00 -5.52
C ALA A 76 -15.45 -16.28 -6.84
N TRP A 77 -14.38 -15.54 -7.16
CA TRP A 77 -13.57 -15.77 -8.36
C TRP A 77 -12.88 -17.14 -8.34
N VAL A 78 -12.38 -17.59 -7.18
CA VAL A 78 -11.82 -18.94 -7.02
C VAL A 78 -12.90 -20.02 -7.22
N ALA A 79 -14.13 -19.75 -6.81
CA ALA A 79 -15.29 -20.61 -7.05
C ALA A 79 -15.86 -20.50 -8.48
N GLY A 80 -15.23 -19.73 -9.37
CA GLY A 80 -15.63 -19.59 -10.78
C GLY A 80 -16.65 -18.47 -11.07
N SER A 81 -17.01 -17.67 -10.08
CA SER A 81 -17.86 -16.49 -10.30
C SER A 81 -17.17 -15.45 -11.16
N ARG A 82 -17.95 -14.79 -12.02
CA ARG A 82 -17.50 -13.67 -12.88
C ARG A 82 -17.94 -12.30 -12.36
N ILE A 83 -18.41 -12.23 -11.11
CA ILE A 83 -18.89 -10.97 -10.52
C ILE A 83 -17.82 -9.89 -10.60
N GLY A 84 -18.17 -8.75 -11.20
CA GLY A 84 -17.25 -7.63 -11.38
C GLY A 84 -16.18 -7.83 -12.46
N ILE A 85 -16.24 -8.89 -13.26
CA ILE A 85 -15.33 -9.15 -14.38
C ILE A 85 -16.11 -8.91 -15.69
N PRO A 86 -15.81 -7.84 -16.44
CA PRO A 86 -16.49 -7.55 -17.69
C PRO A 86 -16.13 -8.56 -18.80
N ASP A 87 -16.99 -8.68 -19.81
CA ASP A 87 -16.72 -9.46 -21.00
C ASP A 87 -15.45 -8.98 -21.71
N GLY A 88 -14.68 -9.93 -22.27
CA GLY A 88 -13.38 -9.64 -22.88
C GLY A 88 -12.25 -9.38 -21.89
N SER A 89 -12.50 -9.50 -20.58
CA SER A 89 -11.45 -9.39 -19.57
C SER A 89 -10.49 -10.56 -19.60
N VAL A 90 -9.19 -10.25 -19.51
CA VAL A 90 -8.10 -11.23 -19.35
C VAL A 90 -8.24 -12.08 -18.09
N LEU A 91 -9.08 -11.67 -17.13
CA LEU A 91 -9.35 -12.44 -15.91
C LEU A 91 -10.31 -13.61 -16.12
N LEU A 92 -11.00 -13.68 -17.26
CA LEU A 92 -11.90 -14.80 -17.59
C LEU A 92 -11.13 -16.08 -17.91
N GLU A 93 -9.90 -15.95 -18.43
CA GLU A 93 -8.97 -17.05 -18.71
C GLU A 93 -7.62 -16.80 -18.02
N PRO A 94 -7.56 -16.84 -16.67
CA PRO A 94 -6.39 -16.39 -15.96
C PRO A 94 -5.24 -17.40 -16.11
N GLY A 95 -4.11 -16.93 -16.62
CA GLY A 95 -2.83 -17.67 -16.60
C GLY A 95 -2.36 -17.99 -15.18
N MET A 96 -1.35 -18.87 -15.06
CA MET A 96 -0.83 -19.35 -13.77
C MET A 96 -0.39 -18.20 -12.84
N PHE A 97 0.25 -17.17 -13.39
CA PHE A 97 0.70 -15.99 -12.65
C PHE A 97 -0.46 -15.30 -11.91
N PHE A 98 -1.59 -15.06 -12.59
CA PHE A 98 -2.75 -14.41 -11.97
C PHE A 98 -3.36 -15.26 -10.85
N LYS A 99 -3.45 -16.57 -11.05
CA LYS A 99 -3.95 -17.50 -10.03
C LYS A 99 -3.07 -17.44 -8.78
N ALA A 100 -1.74 -17.48 -8.96
CA ALA A 100 -0.79 -17.35 -7.86
C ALA A 100 -0.88 -15.97 -7.17
N ALA A 101 -0.91 -14.88 -7.93
CA ALA A 101 -1.03 -13.52 -7.39
C ALA A 101 -2.34 -13.34 -6.59
N ASN A 102 -3.45 -13.89 -7.08
CA ASN A 102 -4.74 -13.89 -6.36
C ASN A 102 -4.66 -14.68 -5.05
N ALA A 103 -4.05 -15.86 -5.06
CA ALA A 103 -3.88 -16.68 -3.85
C ALA A 103 -2.97 -15.99 -2.81
N ILE A 104 -1.86 -15.40 -3.25
CA ILE A 104 -0.91 -14.68 -2.39
C ILE A 104 -1.61 -13.47 -1.76
N THR A 105 -2.31 -12.66 -2.55
CA THR A 105 -3.02 -11.48 -2.02
C THR A 105 -4.18 -11.84 -1.10
N MET A 106 -4.86 -12.96 -1.34
CA MET A 106 -5.84 -13.50 -0.39
C MET A 106 -5.19 -13.93 0.93
N ALA A 107 -4.03 -14.58 0.89
CA ALA A 107 -3.28 -14.96 2.09
C ALA A 107 -2.78 -13.73 2.88
N MET A 108 -2.39 -12.66 2.19
CA MET A 108 -1.99 -11.40 2.81
C MET A 108 -3.13 -10.75 3.60
N ASP A 109 -4.34 -10.75 3.04
CA ASP A 109 -5.53 -10.22 3.74
C ASP A 109 -5.96 -11.10 4.92
N ALA A 110 -5.83 -12.43 4.78
CA ALA A 110 -6.01 -13.33 5.91
C ALA A 110 -4.98 -13.05 7.03
N ALA A 111 -3.72 -12.76 6.69
CA ALA A 111 -2.70 -12.37 7.65
C ALA A 111 -3.05 -11.05 8.35
N VAL A 112 -3.69 -10.09 7.66
CA VAL A 112 -4.23 -8.88 8.28
C VAL A 112 -5.29 -9.22 9.33
N MET A 113 -6.22 -10.12 9.04
CA MET A 113 -7.20 -10.55 10.04
C MET A 113 -6.52 -11.14 11.28
N VAL A 114 -5.46 -11.94 11.08
CA VAL A 114 -4.65 -12.47 12.19
C VAL A 114 -3.99 -11.33 12.97
N LEU A 115 -3.42 -10.32 12.30
CA LEU A 115 -2.83 -9.14 12.98
C LEU A 115 -3.86 -8.41 13.83
N VAL A 116 -5.08 -8.22 13.34
CA VAL A 116 -6.18 -7.62 14.11
C VAL A 116 -6.45 -8.42 15.39
N LEU A 117 -6.45 -9.75 15.31
CA LEU A 117 -6.60 -10.61 16.49
C LEU A 117 -5.40 -10.50 17.44
N VAL A 118 -4.18 -10.48 16.91
CA VAL A 118 -2.95 -10.29 17.70
C VAL A 118 -3.00 -8.98 18.47
N PHE A 119 -3.43 -7.88 17.86
CA PHE A 119 -3.50 -6.58 18.54
C PHE A 119 -4.62 -6.47 19.57
N THR A 120 -5.63 -7.33 19.49
CA THR A 120 -6.85 -7.18 20.31
C THR A 120 -7.01 -8.27 21.36
N ARG A 121 -6.22 -9.36 21.28
CA ARG A 121 -6.30 -10.49 22.20
C ARG A 121 -5.08 -10.55 23.15
N PRO A 122 -5.26 -11.01 24.40
CA PRO A 122 -4.16 -11.11 25.37
C PRO A 122 -2.99 -11.96 24.90
N TRP A 123 -3.26 -13.05 24.16
CA TRP A 123 -2.22 -13.96 23.65
C TRP A 123 -1.29 -13.29 22.63
N GLY A 124 -1.72 -12.20 21.99
CA GLY A 124 -0.90 -11.48 21.02
C GLY A 124 0.40 -10.95 21.63
N ARG A 125 0.42 -10.68 22.94
CA ARG A 125 1.65 -10.27 23.65
C ARG A 125 2.73 -11.37 23.67
N ARG A 126 2.36 -12.64 23.46
CA ARG A 126 3.32 -13.76 23.42
C ARG A 126 3.95 -13.96 22.04
N VAL A 127 3.38 -13.36 20.98
CA VAL A 127 3.90 -13.52 19.61
C VAL A 127 5.31 -12.92 19.53
N PRO A 128 6.29 -13.62 18.92
CA PRO A 128 7.62 -13.09 18.66
C PRO A 128 7.54 -11.77 17.88
N SER A 129 8.37 -10.80 18.26
CA SER A 129 8.26 -9.44 17.71
C SER A 129 8.45 -9.40 16.19
N TRP A 130 9.33 -10.24 15.63
CA TRP A 130 9.62 -10.28 14.19
C TRP A 130 8.44 -10.81 13.36
N LEU A 131 7.72 -11.83 13.86
CA LEU A 131 6.51 -12.37 13.24
C LEU A 131 5.36 -11.36 13.17
N LEU A 132 5.44 -10.30 13.97
CA LEU A 132 4.46 -9.23 14.01
C LEU A 132 4.94 -8.02 13.19
N THR A 133 6.18 -7.58 13.39
CA THR A 133 6.68 -6.36 12.73
C THR A 133 6.82 -6.54 11.23
N VAL A 134 7.22 -7.72 10.72
CA VAL A 134 7.39 -7.93 9.28
C VAL A 134 6.05 -7.85 8.54
N PRO A 135 4.97 -8.57 8.94
CA PRO A 135 3.67 -8.41 8.29
C PRO A 135 3.10 -7.00 8.41
N VAL A 136 3.25 -6.33 9.56
CA VAL A 136 2.80 -4.94 9.71
C VAL A 136 3.58 -3.98 8.82
N PHE A 137 4.89 -4.19 8.68
CA PHE A 137 5.73 -3.39 7.81
C PHE A 137 5.28 -3.54 6.36
N LEU A 138 5.11 -4.77 5.86
CA LEU A 138 4.60 -5.01 4.51
C LEU A 138 3.18 -4.47 4.30
N ALA A 139 2.27 -4.68 5.26
CA ALA A 139 0.92 -4.13 5.19
C ALA A 139 0.91 -2.60 5.17
N THR A 140 1.76 -1.95 5.98
CA THR A 140 1.92 -0.49 5.96
C THR A 140 2.35 -0.03 4.58
N GLY A 141 3.34 -0.70 3.99
CA GLY A 141 3.91 -0.33 2.71
C GLY A 141 2.91 -0.45 1.57
N LEU A 142 2.20 -1.57 1.51
CA LEU A 142 1.23 -1.85 0.46
C LEU A 142 -0.01 -0.95 0.57
N LEU A 143 -0.47 -0.67 1.79
CA LEU A 143 -1.64 0.17 2.03
C LEU A 143 -1.35 1.67 1.90
N ALA A 144 -0.11 2.12 2.13
CA ALA A 144 0.20 3.56 2.14
C ALA A 144 -0.15 4.26 0.81
N PRO A 145 0.24 3.75 -0.38
CA PRO A 145 -0.19 4.35 -1.63
C PRO A 145 -1.69 4.26 -1.88
N ILE A 146 -2.38 3.23 -1.41
CA ILE A 146 -3.84 3.14 -1.54
C ILE A 146 -4.51 4.26 -0.74
N VAL A 147 -4.02 4.52 0.48
CA VAL A 147 -4.54 5.60 1.34
C VAL A 147 -4.30 7.00 0.76
N VAL A 148 -3.24 7.18 -0.04
CA VAL A 148 -2.85 8.49 -0.58
C VAL A 148 -3.30 8.67 -2.03
N ALA A 149 -2.89 7.77 -2.92
CA ALA A 149 -3.13 7.88 -4.34
C ALA A 149 -4.60 7.68 -4.71
N PHE A 150 -5.30 6.72 -4.12
CA PHE A 150 -6.68 6.45 -4.54
C PHE A 150 -7.64 7.63 -4.26
N PRO A 151 -7.64 8.27 -3.07
CA PRO A 151 -8.40 9.50 -2.87
C PRO A 151 -7.99 10.62 -3.83
N ALA A 152 -6.70 10.78 -4.09
CA ALA A 152 -6.22 11.76 -5.06
C ALA A 152 -6.75 11.48 -6.48
N GLN A 153 -6.79 10.22 -6.90
CA GLN A 153 -7.35 9.81 -8.19
C GLN A 153 -8.85 10.10 -8.30
N LEU A 154 -9.61 9.85 -7.23
CA LEU A 154 -11.03 10.20 -7.17
C LEU A 154 -11.25 11.71 -7.28
N LEU A 155 -10.41 12.50 -6.59
CA LEU A 155 -10.47 13.97 -6.68
C LEU A 155 -10.10 14.48 -8.07
N LEU A 156 -9.03 13.96 -8.68
CA LEU A 156 -8.63 14.28 -10.04
C LEU A 156 -9.74 13.92 -11.05
N GLY A 157 -10.37 12.76 -10.88
CA GLY A 157 -11.54 12.37 -11.66
C GLY A 157 -12.74 13.29 -11.43
N ALA A 158 -12.98 13.74 -10.20
CA ALA A 158 -14.06 14.67 -9.86
C ALA A 158 -13.91 16.02 -10.56
N VAL A 159 -12.68 16.54 -10.68
CA VAL A 159 -12.37 17.82 -11.34
C VAL A 159 -12.14 17.70 -12.86
N GLY A 160 -12.45 16.55 -13.46
CA GLY A 160 -12.36 16.35 -14.91
C GLY A 160 -10.95 16.09 -15.44
N LEU A 161 -9.97 15.87 -14.56
CA LEU A 161 -8.60 15.45 -14.93
C LEU A 161 -8.50 13.93 -15.10
N GLY A 162 -9.58 13.30 -15.57
CA GLY A 162 -9.66 11.88 -15.88
C GLY A 162 -9.24 11.52 -17.30
N PRO A 163 -8.98 10.22 -17.57
CA PRO A 163 -8.94 9.75 -18.93
C PRO A 163 -10.28 10.10 -19.61
N ASP A 164 -10.21 10.60 -20.84
CA ASP A 164 -11.41 10.86 -21.62
C ASP A 164 -12.11 9.54 -22.03
N ALA A 165 -13.32 9.65 -22.56
CA ALA A 165 -14.13 8.48 -22.92
C ALA A 165 -13.45 7.59 -23.98
N ALA A 166 -12.68 8.19 -24.90
CA ALA A 166 -11.97 7.47 -25.95
C ALA A 166 -10.78 6.67 -25.39
N ALA A 167 -9.96 7.30 -24.54
CA ALA A 167 -8.86 6.67 -23.83
C ALA A 167 -9.37 5.60 -22.86
N GLN A 168 -10.54 5.80 -22.26
CA GLN A 168 -11.16 4.81 -21.39
C GLN A 168 -11.71 3.61 -22.17
N ALA A 169 -12.30 3.82 -23.35
CA ALA A 169 -12.76 2.75 -24.24
C ALA A 169 -11.61 1.97 -24.87
N ALA A 170 -10.45 2.61 -25.08
CA ALA A 170 -9.24 1.96 -25.60
C ALA A 170 -8.51 1.09 -24.55
N LYS A 171 -8.88 1.19 -23.26
CA LYS A 171 -8.30 0.34 -22.22
C LYS A 171 -8.90 -1.06 -22.28
N GLU A 172 -8.03 -2.05 -22.13
CA GLU A 172 -8.46 -3.44 -21.98
C GLU A 172 -9.40 -3.59 -20.78
N PRO A 173 -10.56 -4.25 -20.96
CA PRO A 173 -11.43 -4.62 -19.86
C PRO A 173 -10.67 -5.46 -18.83
N PHE A 174 -10.80 -5.12 -17.56
CA PHE A 174 -10.11 -5.85 -16.49
C PHE A 174 -11.08 -6.21 -15.36
N LEU A 175 -11.53 -5.21 -14.59
CA LEU A 175 -12.58 -5.32 -13.59
C LEU A 175 -13.53 -4.13 -13.75
N ASP A 176 -14.77 -4.30 -13.32
CA ASP A 176 -15.72 -3.20 -13.27
C ASP A 176 -15.28 -2.12 -12.27
N PRO A 177 -15.51 -0.83 -12.57
CA PRO A 177 -15.11 0.28 -11.71
C PRO A 177 -15.55 0.18 -10.24
N TRP A 178 -16.74 -0.38 -9.99
CA TRP A 178 -17.29 -0.51 -8.64
C TRP A 178 -16.44 -1.45 -7.76
N VAL A 179 -15.77 -2.43 -8.36
CA VAL A 179 -14.90 -3.37 -7.64
C VAL A 179 -13.76 -2.61 -6.98
N PHE A 180 -13.13 -1.67 -7.68
CA PHE A 180 -12.06 -0.84 -7.12
C PHE A 180 -12.56 0.03 -5.98
N ASN A 181 -13.72 0.67 -6.13
CA ASN A 181 -14.30 1.51 -5.07
C ASN A 181 -14.56 0.71 -3.79
N VAL A 182 -15.12 -0.49 -3.91
CA VAL A 182 -15.40 -1.38 -2.78
C VAL A 182 -14.10 -1.87 -2.14
N VAL A 183 -13.16 -2.36 -2.95
CA VAL A 183 -11.91 -2.97 -2.45
C VAL A 183 -10.98 -1.91 -1.85
N TYR A 184 -10.74 -0.80 -2.55
CA TYR A 184 -9.85 0.25 -2.05
C TYR A 184 -10.48 1.07 -0.94
N GLY A 185 -11.79 1.29 -0.95
CA GLY A 185 -12.51 1.84 0.20
C GLY A 185 -12.33 0.96 1.43
N GLY A 186 -12.47 -0.36 1.28
CA GLY A 186 -12.17 -1.34 2.33
C GLY A 186 -10.73 -1.25 2.82
N PHE A 187 -9.75 -1.24 1.90
CA PHE A 187 -8.33 -1.13 2.25
C PHE A 187 -7.98 0.16 2.99
N ILE A 188 -8.61 1.29 2.68
CA ILE A 188 -8.42 2.54 3.41
C ILE A 188 -8.93 2.41 4.84
N VAL A 189 -10.15 1.90 5.03
CA VAL A 189 -10.72 1.67 6.36
C VAL A 189 -9.86 0.69 7.16
N GLN A 190 -9.40 -0.40 6.52
CA GLN A 190 -8.50 -1.39 7.09
C GLN A 190 -7.16 -0.77 7.50
N ALA A 191 -6.56 0.08 6.67
CA ALA A 191 -5.30 0.77 6.98
C ALA A 191 -5.43 1.66 8.22
N ILE A 192 -6.49 2.48 8.27
CA ILE A 192 -6.76 3.37 9.40
C ILE A 192 -7.01 2.55 10.67
N ALA A 193 -7.84 1.51 10.58
CA ALA A 193 -8.15 0.65 11.71
C ALA A 193 -6.92 -0.10 12.24
N LEU A 194 -6.11 -0.67 11.35
CA LEU A 194 -4.86 -1.34 11.70
C LEU A 194 -3.87 -0.38 12.34
N ALA A 195 -3.69 0.83 11.78
CA ALA A 195 -2.81 1.84 12.37
C ALA A 195 -3.30 2.22 13.79
N GLY A 196 -4.61 2.44 13.95
CA GLY A 196 -5.23 2.73 15.23
C GLY A 196 -5.10 1.60 16.27
N LEU A 197 -4.98 0.35 15.84
CA LEU A 197 -4.72 -0.80 16.72
C LEU A 197 -3.22 -0.98 17.01
N PHE A 198 -2.40 -0.88 15.96
CA PHE A 198 -0.97 -1.15 16.01
C PHE A 198 -0.22 -0.09 16.82
N VAL A 199 -0.53 1.20 16.65
CA VAL A 199 0.18 2.27 17.36
C VAL A 199 0.05 2.13 18.88
N PRO A 200 -1.15 2.01 19.49
CA PRO A 200 -1.28 1.75 20.93
C PRO A 200 -0.63 0.43 21.35
N TYR A 201 -0.81 -0.64 20.58
CA TYR A 201 -0.19 -1.94 20.87
C TYR A 201 1.36 -1.83 20.91
N ALA A 202 1.95 -1.13 19.94
CA ALA A 202 3.39 -0.89 19.87
C ALA A 202 3.86 0.03 21.00
N ARG A 203 3.04 0.99 21.46
CA ARG A 203 3.36 1.87 22.59
C ARG A 203 3.43 1.06 23.88
N GLU A 204 2.43 0.22 24.13
CA GLU A 204 2.37 -0.64 25.32
C GLU A 204 3.46 -1.71 25.35
N ARG A 205 3.95 -2.13 24.17
CA ARG A 205 4.93 -3.22 24.06
C ARG A 205 6.37 -2.74 23.93
N TRP A 206 6.59 -1.61 23.24
CA TRP A 206 7.92 -1.12 22.89
C TRP A 206 8.09 0.41 23.11
N GLY A 207 7.20 1.06 23.87
CA GLY A 207 7.16 2.49 24.16
C GLY A 207 8.51 3.19 24.35
N SER A 208 9.40 2.60 25.15
CA SER A 208 10.73 3.16 25.43
C SER A 208 11.63 3.32 24.20
N ARG A 209 11.40 2.55 23.12
CA ARG A 209 12.30 2.47 21.96
C ARG A 209 12.10 3.56 20.90
N TRP A 210 11.00 4.30 20.95
CA TRP A 210 10.61 5.25 19.90
C TRP A 210 10.16 6.61 20.45
N GLN A 211 10.15 6.75 21.77
CA GLN A 211 9.91 8.00 22.48
C GLN A 211 11.23 8.72 22.78
N GLY A 212 11.17 10.03 23.06
CA GLY A 212 12.33 10.88 23.33
C GLY A 212 12.94 11.52 22.08
N VAL A 213 14.10 12.16 22.26
CA VAL A 213 14.89 12.79 21.17
C VAL A 213 15.71 11.75 20.44
N GLN A 214 16.03 11.93 19.15
CA GLN A 214 16.80 10.97 18.35
C GLN A 214 18.15 10.60 18.99
N GLY A 215 18.81 11.56 19.62
CA GLY A 215 20.03 11.36 20.39
C GLY A 215 21.27 11.34 19.50
N GLU A 216 22.29 10.59 19.93
CA GLU A 216 23.58 10.54 19.24
C GLU A 216 23.51 9.86 17.86
N ARG A 217 24.51 10.19 17.04
CA ARG A 217 24.73 9.59 15.73
C ARG A 217 24.93 8.08 15.85
N LEU A 218 24.34 7.31 14.94
CA LEU A 218 24.60 5.88 14.87
C LEU A 218 26.07 5.61 14.46
N PRO A 219 26.70 4.56 15.01
CA PRO A 219 28.10 4.24 14.71
C PRO A 219 28.29 3.83 13.24
N SER A 220 29.51 3.96 12.74
CA SER A 220 29.90 3.44 11.43
C SER A 220 29.60 1.92 11.32
N PRO A 221 29.15 1.41 10.16
CA PRO A 221 29.02 2.06 8.84
C PRO A 221 27.64 2.66 8.54
N THR A 222 26.80 2.94 9.54
CA THR A 222 25.42 3.42 9.30
C THR A 222 25.33 4.70 8.46
N GLY A 223 26.34 5.58 8.53
CA GLY A 223 26.42 6.77 7.68
C GLY A 223 26.57 6.45 6.19
N VAL A 224 27.31 5.39 5.83
CA VAL A 224 27.48 4.95 4.43
C VAL A 224 26.17 4.37 3.91
N VAL A 225 25.51 3.54 4.72
CA VAL A 225 24.18 2.97 4.38
C VAL A 225 23.15 4.08 4.22
N ALA A 226 23.17 5.10 5.07
CA ALA A 226 22.28 6.27 4.97
C ALA A 226 22.54 7.08 3.69
N ALA A 227 23.81 7.29 3.34
CA ALA A 227 24.19 7.98 2.11
C ALA A 227 23.73 7.18 0.88
N ALA A 228 23.97 5.87 0.85
CA ALA A 228 23.51 4.99 -0.23
C ALA A 228 21.98 5.01 -0.38
N ALA A 229 21.25 4.89 0.75
CA ALA A 229 19.79 5.00 0.76
C ALA A 229 19.32 6.35 0.23
N SER A 230 19.96 7.45 0.66
CA SER A 230 19.58 8.81 0.23
C SER A 230 19.85 9.06 -1.25
N VAL A 231 21.01 8.64 -1.77
CA VAL A 231 21.37 8.82 -3.17
C VAL A 231 20.44 7.98 -4.05
N SER A 232 20.23 6.71 -3.70
CA SER A 232 19.31 5.84 -4.42
C SER A 232 17.88 6.37 -4.37
N ALA A 233 17.43 6.89 -3.21
CA ALA A 233 16.13 7.52 -3.06
C ALA A 233 15.93 8.70 -4.01
N VAL A 234 16.91 9.61 -4.11
CA VAL A 234 16.82 10.78 -5.00
C VAL A 234 16.72 10.34 -6.46
N ILE A 235 17.52 9.37 -6.90
CA ILE A 235 17.51 8.87 -8.28
C ILE A 235 16.16 8.21 -8.60
N VAL A 236 15.71 7.30 -7.76
CA VAL A 236 14.47 6.55 -7.97
C VAL A 236 13.26 7.47 -7.89
N ALA A 237 13.24 8.40 -6.94
CA ALA A 237 12.17 9.37 -6.83
C ALA A 237 12.14 10.34 -8.02
N ALA A 238 13.30 10.76 -8.54
CA ALA A 238 13.35 11.57 -9.75
C ALA A 238 12.70 10.85 -10.93
N MET A 239 12.95 9.55 -11.11
CA MET A 239 12.30 8.76 -12.16
C MET A 239 10.79 8.69 -11.98
N HIS A 240 10.31 8.37 -10.77
CA HIS A 240 8.88 8.36 -10.47
C HIS A 240 8.24 9.74 -10.67
N LEU A 241 8.90 10.83 -10.27
CA LEU A 241 8.37 12.18 -10.47
C LEU A 241 8.37 12.59 -11.95
N ILE A 242 9.38 12.20 -12.74
CA ILE A 242 9.35 12.39 -14.20
C ILE A 242 8.11 11.72 -14.79
N TRP A 243 7.82 10.47 -14.43
CA TRP A 243 6.62 9.76 -14.88
C TRP A 243 5.33 10.37 -14.33
N ALA A 244 5.35 10.90 -13.11
CA ALA A 244 4.20 11.57 -12.50
C ALA A 244 3.73 12.78 -13.30
N PHE A 245 4.66 13.51 -13.92
CA PHE A 245 4.39 14.67 -14.75
C PHE A 245 4.33 14.37 -16.26
N GLY A 246 4.14 13.10 -16.64
CA GLY A 246 3.93 12.69 -18.03
C GLY A 246 5.21 12.47 -18.84
N GLY A 247 6.38 12.47 -18.20
CA GLY A 247 7.62 12.08 -18.84
C GLY A 247 7.59 10.62 -19.29
N THR A 248 8.12 10.34 -20.48
CA THR A 248 8.05 9.01 -21.12
C THR A 248 9.33 8.20 -20.99
N ALA A 249 10.35 8.75 -20.34
CA ALA A 249 11.70 8.19 -20.26
C ALA A 249 11.68 6.77 -19.70
N GLY A 250 12.02 5.80 -20.56
CA GLY A 250 12.08 4.39 -20.19
C GLY A 250 10.74 3.73 -19.88
N LEU A 251 9.59 4.35 -20.16
CA LEU A 251 8.30 3.67 -20.08
C LEU A 251 8.06 2.83 -21.34
N SER A 252 7.26 1.76 -21.22
CA SER A 252 6.82 0.99 -22.39
C SER A 252 5.78 1.78 -23.20
N ALA A 253 5.64 1.45 -24.50
CA ALA A 253 4.63 2.09 -25.36
C ALA A 253 3.22 1.99 -24.76
N SER A 254 2.90 0.84 -24.16
CA SER A 254 1.63 0.63 -23.48
C SER A 254 1.43 1.61 -22.30
N GLN A 255 2.44 1.85 -21.46
CA GLN A 255 2.33 2.78 -20.34
C GLN A 255 2.24 4.23 -20.79
N ILE A 256 2.98 4.61 -21.84
CA ILE A 256 2.90 5.95 -22.44
C ILE A 256 1.48 6.20 -22.95
N SER A 257 0.90 5.26 -23.69
CA SER A 257 -0.45 5.38 -24.26
C SER A 257 -1.56 5.43 -23.20
N GLN A 258 -1.31 4.86 -22.01
CA GLN A 258 -2.29 4.76 -20.92
C GLN A 258 -2.10 5.82 -19.85
N PHE A 259 -1.18 6.77 -20.05
CA PHE A 259 -0.94 7.83 -19.08
C PHE A 259 -2.19 8.67 -18.85
N SER A 260 -2.41 9.02 -17.60
CA SER A 260 -3.44 9.97 -17.16
C SER A 260 -2.97 10.67 -15.89
N PRO A 261 -3.53 11.83 -15.52
CA PRO A 261 -3.22 12.47 -14.25
C PRO A 261 -3.47 11.55 -13.04
N GLN A 262 -4.45 10.63 -13.11
CA GLN A 262 -4.66 9.59 -12.09
C GLN A 262 -3.46 8.66 -11.96
N THR A 263 -2.89 8.20 -13.07
CA THR A 263 -1.68 7.38 -13.07
C THR A 263 -0.50 8.21 -12.54
N GLY A 264 -0.44 9.49 -12.89
CA GLY A 264 0.56 10.43 -12.37
C GLY A 264 0.54 10.55 -10.84
N ALA A 265 -0.64 10.55 -10.22
CA ALA A 265 -0.78 10.58 -8.75
C ALA A 265 -0.17 9.34 -8.07
N VAL A 266 -0.23 8.17 -8.72
CA VAL A 266 0.39 6.93 -8.21
C VAL A 266 1.92 7.06 -8.24
N TYR A 267 2.47 7.48 -9.38
CA TYR A 267 3.91 7.73 -9.51
C TYR A 267 4.41 8.78 -8.52
N ALA A 268 3.68 9.89 -8.35
CA ALA A 268 4.02 10.91 -7.36
C ALA A 268 4.08 10.34 -5.95
N THR A 269 3.13 9.47 -5.60
CA THR A 269 3.08 8.82 -4.29
C THR A 269 4.28 7.91 -4.06
N HIS A 270 4.65 7.09 -5.04
CA HIS A 270 5.88 6.27 -4.98
C HIS A 270 7.12 7.15 -4.82
N GLY A 271 7.24 8.21 -5.61
CA GLY A 271 8.37 9.15 -5.53
C GLY A 271 8.50 9.79 -4.15
N ILE A 272 7.41 10.28 -3.57
CA ILE A 272 7.38 10.90 -2.24
C ILE A 272 7.75 9.88 -1.15
N CYS A 273 7.21 8.67 -1.21
CA CYS A 273 7.50 7.62 -0.23
C CYS A 273 8.96 7.16 -0.27
N VAL A 274 9.54 7.04 -1.46
CA VAL A 274 10.97 6.73 -1.64
C VAL A 274 11.85 7.85 -1.10
N LEU A 275 11.51 9.13 -1.34
CA LEU A 275 12.21 10.26 -0.71
C LEU A 275 12.09 10.21 0.82
N ALA A 276 10.91 9.87 1.35
CA ALA A 276 10.69 9.70 2.78
C ALA A 276 11.56 8.57 3.37
N ALA A 277 11.76 7.46 2.63
CA ALA A 277 12.68 6.40 3.04
C ALA A 277 14.13 6.92 3.17
N GLY A 278 14.63 7.62 2.15
CA GLY A 278 15.98 8.19 2.14
C GLY A 278 16.18 9.26 3.22
N ALA A 279 15.24 10.20 3.34
CA ALA A 279 15.28 11.24 4.36
C ALA A 279 15.19 10.67 5.77
N GLY A 280 14.30 9.69 5.99
CA GLY A 280 14.15 8.96 7.24
C GLY A 280 15.44 8.22 7.62
N ALA A 281 16.07 7.52 6.67
CA ALA A 281 17.35 6.83 6.84
C ALA A 281 18.46 7.78 7.30
N VAL A 282 18.58 8.94 6.65
CA VAL A 282 19.58 9.96 7.00
C VAL A 282 19.33 10.56 8.38
N ASN A 283 18.07 10.90 8.68
CA ASN A 283 17.69 11.45 9.98
C ASN A 283 18.00 10.47 11.13
N LEU A 284 17.67 9.18 10.95
CA LEU A 284 17.96 8.16 11.96
C LEU A 284 19.46 7.90 12.13
N ALA A 285 20.26 7.96 11.06
CA ALA A 285 21.71 7.77 11.14
C ALA A 285 22.43 8.95 11.78
N ARG A 286 22.02 10.19 11.47
CA ARG A 286 22.67 11.40 11.97
C ARG A 286 22.41 11.66 13.46
N GLY A 287 21.26 11.20 13.98
CA GLY A 287 20.81 11.59 15.31
C GLY A 287 20.34 13.05 15.35
N GLY A 288 20.00 13.55 16.53
CA GLY A 288 19.54 14.93 16.71
C GLY A 288 18.63 15.16 17.92
N THR A 289 18.17 16.40 18.06
CA THR A 289 17.27 16.84 19.15
C THR A 289 15.78 16.68 18.80
N GLY A 290 15.46 16.32 17.55
CA GLY A 290 14.09 16.10 17.10
C GLY A 290 13.43 14.88 17.75
N GLN A 291 12.10 14.89 17.83
CA GLN A 291 11.34 13.77 18.40
C GLN A 291 11.51 12.49 17.55
N ALA A 292 12.01 11.43 18.17
CA ALA A 292 12.31 10.17 17.52
C ALA A 292 11.09 9.55 16.82
N ARG A 293 9.87 9.76 17.37
CA ARG A 293 8.63 9.22 16.80
C ARG A 293 8.37 9.63 15.36
N TRP A 294 8.69 10.88 14.99
CA TRP A 294 8.39 11.40 13.65
C TRP A 294 9.36 10.85 12.63
N ALA A 295 10.66 10.87 12.94
CA ALA A 295 11.65 10.25 12.08
C ALA A 295 11.44 8.74 11.94
N LEU A 296 11.03 8.06 13.01
CA LEU A 296 10.68 6.65 12.95
C LEU A 296 9.45 6.42 12.06
N ALA A 297 8.40 7.23 12.17
CA ALA A 297 7.19 7.09 11.36
C ALA A 297 7.47 7.34 9.87
N VAL A 298 8.22 8.41 9.55
CA VAL A 298 8.61 8.74 8.17
C VAL A 298 9.50 7.65 7.59
N ALA A 299 10.53 7.21 8.31
CA ALA A 299 11.40 6.12 7.87
C ALA A 299 10.64 4.80 7.73
N TRP A 300 9.71 4.49 8.66
CA TRP A 300 8.90 3.29 8.61
C TRP A 300 7.99 3.26 7.39
N ILE A 301 7.19 4.30 7.18
CA ILE A 301 6.21 4.34 6.08
C ILE A 301 6.93 4.37 4.74
N GLY A 302 7.94 5.23 4.58
CA GLY A 302 8.69 5.32 3.33
C GLY A 302 9.43 4.03 3.01
N ALA A 303 10.14 3.44 3.97
CA ALA A 303 10.84 2.18 3.75
C ALA A 303 9.88 1.02 3.48
N ALA A 304 8.77 0.96 4.22
CA ALA A 304 7.74 -0.06 4.03
C ALA A 304 7.15 0.01 2.63
N GLU A 305 6.76 1.20 2.19
CA GLU A 305 6.21 1.44 0.85
C GLU A 305 7.21 1.06 -0.23
N ALA A 306 8.46 1.53 -0.10
CA ALA A 306 9.50 1.28 -1.08
C ALA A 306 9.83 -0.23 -1.21
N VAL A 307 9.88 -0.97 -0.09
CA VAL A 307 10.04 -2.43 -0.13
C VAL A 307 8.79 -3.10 -0.70
N GLY A 308 7.61 -2.78 -0.18
CA GLY A 308 6.36 -3.44 -0.51
C GLY A 308 5.99 -3.29 -1.98
N TRP A 309 5.93 -2.05 -2.48
CA TRP A 309 5.58 -1.76 -3.86
C TRP A 309 6.72 -2.01 -4.83
N GLY A 310 7.98 -1.72 -4.47
CA GLY A 310 9.12 -2.08 -5.30
C GLY A 310 9.17 -3.58 -5.60
N LEU A 311 9.02 -4.42 -4.56
CA LEU A 311 9.01 -5.86 -4.72
C LEU A 311 7.78 -6.34 -5.49
N TRP A 312 6.59 -5.78 -5.19
CA TRP A 312 5.37 -6.15 -5.89
C TRP A 312 5.42 -5.82 -7.38
N LEU A 313 5.96 -4.64 -7.74
CA LEU A 313 6.14 -4.22 -9.13
C LEU A 313 7.15 -5.12 -9.85
N LEU A 314 8.27 -5.49 -9.20
CA LEU A 314 9.21 -6.46 -9.74
C LEU A 314 8.56 -7.82 -10.00
N VAL A 315 7.82 -8.36 -9.03
CA VAL A 315 7.10 -9.63 -9.19
C VAL A 315 6.09 -9.55 -10.32
N SER A 316 5.41 -8.41 -10.46
CA SER A 316 4.43 -8.17 -11.52
C SER A 316 5.03 -8.24 -12.93
N THR A 317 6.33 -7.92 -13.09
CA THR A 317 7.00 -8.03 -14.41
C THR A 317 7.04 -9.47 -14.94
N MET A 318 7.03 -10.48 -14.07
CA MET A 318 7.00 -11.89 -14.47
C MET A 318 5.66 -12.33 -15.06
N GLY A 319 4.61 -11.51 -14.88
CA GLY A 319 3.29 -11.74 -15.47
C GLY A 319 3.13 -11.18 -16.89
N VAL A 320 4.17 -10.56 -17.46
CA VAL A 320 4.13 -10.00 -18.83
C VAL A 320 4.49 -11.09 -19.80
N THR A 321 3.61 -11.33 -20.75
CA THR A 321 3.82 -12.28 -21.84
C THR A 321 3.49 -11.68 -23.21
N ASP A 322 2.82 -10.53 -23.24
CA ASP A 322 2.49 -9.76 -24.44
C ASP A 322 3.67 -8.84 -24.82
N PRO A 323 4.29 -9.05 -25.99
CA PRO A 323 5.38 -8.20 -26.48
C PRO A 323 5.02 -6.72 -26.59
N ALA A 324 3.74 -6.37 -26.84
CA ALA A 324 3.30 -4.98 -26.93
C ALA A 324 3.33 -4.24 -25.57
N LYS A 325 3.44 -5.00 -24.47
CA LYS A 325 3.47 -4.48 -23.09
C LYS A 325 4.79 -4.80 -22.39
N GLU A 326 5.83 -5.09 -23.17
CA GLU A 326 7.14 -5.44 -22.65
C GLU A 326 7.62 -4.40 -21.63
N VAL A 327 8.03 -4.90 -20.46
CA VAL A 327 8.55 -4.06 -19.39
C VAL A 327 9.99 -3.71 -19.72
N THR A 328 10.30 -2.42 -19.75
CA THR A 328 11.63 -1.95 -20.13
C THR A 328 12.66 -2.22 -19.02
N THR A 329 13.93 -2.28 -19.38
CA THR A 329 15.04 -2.35 -18.41
C THR A 329 15.02 -1.19 -17.42
N VAL A 330 14.67 0.03 -17.87
CA VAL A 330 14.60 1.20 -16.99
C VAL A 330 13.55 1.00 -15.90
N MET A 331 12.36 0.50 -16.25
CA MET A 331 11.31 0.20 -15.27
C MET A 331 11.79 -0.82 -14.24
N VAL A 332 12.41 -1.92 -14.68
CA VAL A 332 12.95 -2.97 -13.78
C VAL A 332 13.99 -2.37 -12.82
N LEU A 333 14.91 -1.55 -13.35
CA LEU A 333 15.94 -0.88 -12.53
C LEU A 333 15.33 0.10 -11.54
N THR A 334 14.29 0.84 -11.91
CA THR A 334 13.58 1.74 -10.98
C THR A 334 12.89 0.97 -9.87
N TYR A 335 12.21 -0.15 -10.18
CA TYR A 335 11.55 -0.99 -9.16
C TYR A 335 12.55 -1.69 -8.24
N ALA A 336 13.68 -2.16 -8.79
CA ALA A 336 14.78 -2.70 -8.01
C ALA A 336 15.42 -1.64 -7.11
N GLY A 337 15.70 -0.45 -7.65
CA GLY A 337 16.22 0.68 -6.88
C GLY A 337 15.29 1.11 -5.76
N GLN A 338 13.98 1.13 -6.00
CA GLN A 338 12.95 1.38 -4.99
C GLN A 338 13.02 0.34 -3.86
N THR A 339 13.06 -0.95 -4.21
CA THR A 339 13.18 -2.05 -3.24
C THR A 339 14.47 -1.93 -2.41
N ILE A 340 15.61 -1.71 -3.07
CA ILE A 340 16.92 -1.58 -2.42
C ILE A 340 16.93 -0.37 -1.48
N THR A 341 16.42 0.78 -1.91
CA THR A 341 16.30 1.98 -1.06
C THR A 341 15.51 1.68 0.21
N GLY A 342 14.36 1.02 0.06
CA GLY A 342 13.52 0.63 1.19
C GLY A 342 14.24 -0.33 2.14
N LEU A 343 14.97 -1.32 1.61
CA LEU A 343 15.74 -2.27 2.43
C LEU A 343 16.87 -1.58 3.22
N LEU A 344 17.61 -0.67 2.58
CA LEU A 344 18.67 0.11 3.25
C LEU A 344 18.08 0.98 4.38
N ALA A 345 16.96 1.64 4.14
CA ALA A 345 16.25 2.42 5.15
C ALA A 345 15.72 1.54 6.29
N ALA A 346 15.18 0.36 5.98
CA ALA A 346 14.71 -0.61 6.96
C ALA A 346 15.84 -1.15 7.85
N ILE A 347 17.05 -1.35 7.29
CA ILE A 347 18.24 -1.72 8.06
C ILE A 347 18.57 -0.63 9.08
N LEU A 348 18.56 0.64 8.69
CA LEU A 348 18.82 1.75 9.63
C LEU A 348 17.74 1.91 10.68
N LEU A 349 16.48 1.75 10.30
CA LEU A 349 15.35 1.69 11.22
C LEU A 349 15.57 0.60 12.30
N ALA A 350 15.94 -0.61 11.87
CA ALA A 350 16.23 -1.71 12.78
C ALA A 350 17.45 -1.44 13.68
N ARG A 351 18.52 -0.85 13.13
CA ARG A 351 19.74 -0.48 13.88
C ARG A 351 19.46 0.59 14.93
N PHE A 352 18.66 1.59 14.59
CA PHE A 352 18.22 2.63 15.51
C PHE A 352 17.39 2.05 16.66
N LEU A 353 16.44 1.16 16.38
CA LEU A 353 15.65 0.51 17.41
C LEU A 353 16.48 -0.45 18.27
N ALA A 354 17.54 -1.03 17.71
CA ALA A 354 18.45 -1.91 18.44
C ALA A 354 19.43 -1.15 19.35
N SER A 355 19.94 0.02 18.94
CA SER A 355 20.83 0.83 19.78
C SER A 355 20.14 1.28 21.07
N ARG A 356 18.85 1.62 20.99
CA ARG A 356 18.02 1.99 22.16
C ARG A 356 17.71 0.85 23.12
N ARG A 357 17.98 -0.41 22.75
CA ARG A 357 17.91 -1.54 23.70
C ARG A 357 19.09 -1.61 24.64
N ARG A 358 20.21 -0.97 24.30
CA ARG A 358 21.44 -1.02 25.09
C ARG A 358 21.51 0.12 26.12
N THR A 359 20.72 1.16 25.94
CA THR A 359 20.75 2.39 26.74
C THR A 359 19.67 2.47 27.83
N GLY A 360 18.79 1.47 27.92
CA GLY A 360 17.72 1.41 28.92
C GLY A 360 17.55 -0.01 29.42
#